data_AF-I6L9E3-F1
#
_entry.id   AF-I6L9E3-F1
#
_cell.length_a   1.000
_cell.length_b   1.000
_cell.length_c   1.000
_cell.angle_alpha   90.00
_cell.angle_beta   90.00
_cell.angle_gamma   90.00
#
_symmetry.space_group_name_H-M   'P 1'
#
loop_
_entity.id
_entity.type
_entity.pdbx_description
1 polymer ?
#
loop_
_entity_poly.entity_id
_entity_poly.type
_entity_poly.pdbx_seq_one_letter_code
_entity_poly.pdbx_strand_id
1 'polypeptide(L)'
;GVKKEISISIIGKKRKRCVVFNQGELDAMEYHTKIRELILDGSLQLIQEGLKSGFLYPLFEKQDKGSKPITLPLDACSLSELCEMAKHLPSLNEMEHQTLQLVEEDTSVTEQDLFLRVVENNSSFTKVITLMGQKYLLPPKSSFLLSDISCMQPLLNYRKTFDVIVIDPPWQNKSVKRSNRYSYLSPLQIKQIPIPKLAAPNCLLVTWVTNRQKHLRFIKEELYPSWSVEVVAEWHWVKITNSGEFVFPLDSPHKKPYEGLILGRVQEKTALPLRNADVNVLPIPDHKLIVSVPCTLHSHKPPLAEVLKDYIKPDGEYLELFARNLQPGWTSWGNEVLKFQHVDYFIALESGS
;
A
#
# COMPACT_ATOMS: atom_id res chain seq x y z
N GLY A 1 -54.39 -24.31 37.04
CA GLY A 1 -55.09 -25.32 36.23
C GLY A 1 -55.01 -24.92 34.77
N VAL A 2 -54.36 -25.78 33.98
CA VAL A 2 -54.22 -25.87 32.51
C VAL A 2 -55.05 -24.89 31.67
N LYS A 3 -54.37 -24.04 30.88
CA LYS A 3 -54.97 -23.35 29.71
C LYS A 3 -54.71 -24.18 28.46
N LYS A 4 -55.82 -24.53 27.81
CA LYS A 4 -55.98 -25.35 26.60
C LYS A 4 -55.26 -24.74 25.40
N GLU A 5 -54.53 -25.59 24.68
CA GLU A 5 -54.03 -25.32 23.32
C GLU A 5 -55.19 -25.02 22.36
N ILE A 6 -54.98 -24.03 21.49
CA ILE A 6 -55.58 -24.03 20.15
C ILE A 6 -54.43 -23.81 19.18
N SER A 7 -53.99 -24.90 18.58
CA SER A 7 -53.06 -24.97 17.47
C SER A 7 -53.76 -24.56 16.18
N ILE A 8 -53.24 -23.53 15.51
CA ILE A 8 -53.56 -23.26 14.11
C ILE A 8 -52.25 -23.31 13.34
N SER A 9 -52.10 -24.39 12.56
CA SER A 9 -51.00 -24.61 11.63
C SER A 9 -51.20 -23.76 10.38
N ILE A 10 -50.30 -22.80 10.14
CA ILE A 10 -50.13 -22.17 8.83
C ILE A 10 -48.68 -22.36 8.39
N ILE A 11 -48.51 -23.46 7.65
CA ILE A 11 -47.70 -23.63 6.43
C ILE A 11 -46.58 -22.59 6.21
N GLY A 12 -45.35 -23.05 6.43
CA GLY A 12 -44.21 -22.84 5.53
C GLY A 12 -43.93 -21.42 5.01
N LYS A 13 -43.32 -20.57 5.83
CA LYS A 13 -42.38 -19.55 5.32
C LYS A 13 -41.04 -19.75 6.01
N LYS A 14 -40.00 -20.09 5.24
CA LYS A 14 -38.61 -19.97 5.69
C LYS A 14 -38.46 -18.55 6.24
N ARG A 15 -38.35 -18.41 7.56
CA ARG A 15 -37.97 -17.14 8.20
C ARG A 15 -36.69 -16.69 7.50
N LYS A 16 -36.75 -15.59 6.74
CA LYS A 16 -35.54 -14.82 6.43
C LYS A 16 -34.89 -14.57 7.78
N ARG A 17 -33.73 -15.17 8.04
CA ARG A 17 -32.95 -14.86 9.24
C ARG A 17 -32.80 -13.34 9.23
N CYS A 18 -33.34 -12.68 10.26
CA CYS A 18 -33.00 -11.30 10.52
C CYS A 18 -31.48 -11.30 10.75
N VAL A 19 -30.72 -10.79 9.78
CA VAL A 19 -29.27 -10.70 9.90
C VAL A 19 -29.04 -9.55 10.87
N VAL A 20 -28.85 -9.89 12.14
CA VAL A 20 -28.44 -8.91 13.15
C VAL A 20 -26.99 -8.57 12.82
N PHE A 21 -26.76 -7.36 12.31
CA PHE A 21 -25.42 -6.84 12.06
C PHE A 21 -24.68 -6.70 13.40
N ASN A 22 -23.38 -7.03 13.41
CA ASN A 22 -22.55 -6.74 14.57
C ASN A 22 -22.15 -5.25 14.59
N GLN A 23 -21.67 -4.75 15.73
CA GLN A 23 -21.32 -3.33 15.88
C GLN A 23 -20.34 -2.83 14.82
N GLY A 24 -19.32 -3.64 14.46
CA GLY A 24 -18.36 -3.23 13.43
C GLY A 24 -18.95 -3.15 12.02
N GLU A 25 -20.03 -3.88 11.73
CA GLU A 25 -20.78 -3.76 10.48
C GLU A 25 -21.64 -2.49 10.48
N LEU A 26 -22.27 -2.17 11.62
CA LEU A 26 -23.02 -0.92 11.79
C LEU A 26 -22.11 0.30 11.66
N ASP A 27 -20.96 0.31 12.34
CA ASP A 27 -19.94 1.36 12.22
C ASP A 27 -19.51 1.55 10.75
N ALA A 28 -19.34 0.44 10.01
CA ALA A 28 -18.92 0.48 8.61
C ALA A 28 -20.00 1.05 7.68
N MET A 29 -21.27 0.75 7.97
CA MET A 29 -22.40 1.31 7.23
C MET A 29 -22.58 2.81 7.51
N GLU A 30 -22.42 3.23 8.77
CA GLU A 30 -22.48 4.64 9.14
C GLU A 30 -21.36 5.43 8.46
N TYR A 31 -20.12 4.93 8.55
CA TYR A 31 -18.98 5.51 7.85
C TYR A 31 -19.19 5.57 6.34
N HIS A 32 -19.68 4.50 5.71
CA HIS A 32 -19.95 4.49 4.28
C HIS A 32 -20.98 5.56 3.89
N THR A 33 -22.06 5.69 4.66
CA THR A 33 -23.10 6.71 4.43
C THR A 33 -22.51 8.12 4.39
N LYS A 34 -21.53 8.42 5.26
CA LYS A 34 -20.87 9.74 5.32
C LYS A 34 -20.08 10.09 4.05
N ILE A 35 -19.42 9.11 3.43
CA ILE A 35 -18.54 9.33 2.27
C ILE A 35 -19.17 8.94 0.93
N ARG A 36 -20.39 8.38 0.95
CA ARG A 36 -21.03 7.77 -0.22
C ARG A 36 -21.24 8.77 -1.35
N GLU A 37 -21.85 9.91 -1.03
CA GLU A 37 -22.15 10.96 -2.04
C GLU A 37 -20.86 11.54 -2.60
N LEU A 38 -19.88 11.81 -1.74
CA LEU A 38 -18.56 12.29 -2.15
C LEU A 38 -17.90 11.34 -3.17
N ILE A 39 -17.90 10.02 -2.89
CA ILE A 39 -17.35 9.02 -3.82
C ILE A 39 -18.14 8.99 -5.12
N LEU A 40 -19.47 8.98 -5.05
CA LEU A 40 -20.34 8.92 -6.23
C LEU A 40 -20.10 10.12 -7.16
N ASP A 41 -20.23 11.32 -6.62
CA ASP A 41 -20.18 12.57 -7.38
C ASP A 41 -18.76 12.86 -7.87
N GLY A 42 -17.76 12.67 -7.00
CA GLY A 42 -16.37 12.92 -7.32
C GLY A 42 -15.81 11.92 -8.34
N SER A 43 -16.19 10.64 -8.26
CA SER A 43 -15.77 9.66 -9.27
C SER A 43 -16.46 9.88 -10.62
N LEU A 44 -17.72 10.31 -10.64
CA LEU A 44 -18.46 10.56 -11.88
C LEU A 44 -17.75 11.59 -12.78
N GLN A 45 -17.25 12.69 -12.20
CA GLN A 45 -16.53 13.72 -12.96
C GLN A 45 -15.23 13.18 -13.57
N LEU A 46 -14.46 12.41 -12.81
CA LEU A 46 -13.22 11.79 -13.28
C LEU A 46 -13.46 10.71 -14.34
N ILE A 47 -14.54 9.92 -14.20
CA ILE A 47 -14.95 8.94 -15.20
C ILE A 47 -15.35 9.64 -16.51
N GLN A 48 -16.13 10.72 -16.43
CA GLN A 48 -16.53 11.49 -17.61
C GLN A 48 -15.34 12.06 -18.37
N GLU A 49 -14.38 12.67 -17.67
CA GLU A 49 -13.17 13.18 -18.33
C GLU A 49 -12.31 12.04 -18.88
N GLY A 50 -12.21 10.91 -18.16
CA GLY A 50 -11.49 9.72 -18.63
C GLY A 50 -12.08 9.10 -19.89
N LEU A 51 -13.41 9.08 -20.03
CA LEU A 51 -14.10 8.67 -21.26
C LEU A 51 -13.84 9.66 -22.40
N LYS A 52 -13.93 10.96 -22.12
CA LYS A 52 -13.72 12.03 -23.09
C LYS A 52 -12.28 12.08 -23.63
N SER A 53 -11.29 11.81 -22.79
CA SER A 53 -9.87 11.79 -23.16
C SER A 53 -9.42 10.45 -23.76
N GLY A 54 -10.30 9.45 -23.85
CA GLY A 54 -9.98 8.11 -24.37
C GLY A 54 -9.15 7.23 -23.42
N PHE A 55 -9.05 7.59 -22.13
CA PHE A 55 -8.44 6.71 -21.12
C PHE A 55 -9.39 5.56 -20.72
N LEU A 56 -10.70 5.79 -20.78
CA LEU A 56 -11.75 4.81 -20.55
C LEU A 56 -12.55 4.57 -21.83
N TYR A 57 -13.14 3.37 -21.97
CA TYR A 57 -13.86 2.94 -23.17
C TYR A 57 -15.29 2.54 -22.82
N PRO A 58 -16.32 3.13 -23.46
CA PRO A 58 -17.71 2.73 -23.23
C PRO A 58 -17.90 1.22 -23.44
N LEU A 59 -18.79 0.59 -22.66
CA LEU A 59 -19.07 -0.85 -22.71
C LEU A 59 -19.43 -1.41 -24.10
N PHE A 60 -19.89 -0.55 -25.01
CA PHE A 60 -20.26 -0.93 -26.37
C PHE A 60 -19.07 -1.01 -27.32
N GLU A 61 -17.93 -0.41 -26.98
CA GLU A 61 -16.65 -0.56 -27.68
C GLU A 61 -15.86 -1.72 -27.08
N LYS A 62 -16.35 -2.95 -27.27
CA LYS A 62 -15.49 -4.12 -27.05
C LYS A 62 -14.39 -4.11 -28.10
N GLN A 63 -13.23 -3.53 -27.79
CA GLN A 63 -12.02 -3.96 -28.47
C GLN A 63 -11.81 -5.44 -28.12
N ASP A 64 -12.01 -6.29 -29.12
CA ASP A 64 -11.71 -7.73 -29.10
C ASP A 64 -10.19 -7.97 -29.09
N LYS A 65 -9.44 -7.14 -28.36
CA LYS A 65 -8.08 -7.46 -27.96
C LYS A 65 -8.21 -8.35 -26.74
N GLY A 66 -8.55 -9.61 -26.99
CA GLY A 66 -8.23 -10.70 -26.08
C GLY A 66 -6.72 -10.70 -25.87
N SER A 67 -6.25 -9.88 -24.93
CA SER A 67 -4.92 -10.03 -24.35
C SER A 67 -4.89 -11.46 -23.82
N LYS A 68 -4.14 -12.34 -24.51
CA LYS A 68 -3.82 -13.67 -24.00
C LYS A 68 -3.49 -13.50 -22.52
N PRO A 69 -4.07 -14.32 -21.61
CA PRO A 69 -3.68 -14.23 -20.21
C PRO A 69 -2.16 -14.32 -20.18
N ILE A 70 -1.50 -13.24 -19.77
CA ILE A 70 -0.08 -13.27 -19.49
C ILE A 70 0.01 -14.35 -18.43
N THR A 71 0.60 -15.48 -18.80
CA THR A 71 0.92 -16.54 -17.85
C THR A 71 2.01 -15.95 -16.98
N LEU A 72 1.58 -15.18 -15.97
CA LEU A 72 2.45 -14.69 -14.92
C LEU A 72 3.16 -15.93 -14.37
N PRO A 73 4.46 -15.83 -14.06
CA PRO A 73 5.15 -16.94 -13.42
C PRO A 73 4.28 -17.46 -12.28
N LEU A 74 4.21 -18.78 -12.10
CA LEU A 74 3.89 -19.33 -10.78
C LEU A 74 4.72 -18.54 -9.76
N ASP A 75 4.20 -18.25 -8.57
CA ASP A 75 4.91 -17.64 -7.42
C ASP A 75 6.26 -18.38 -7.16
N ALA A 76 7.26 -18.20 -8.02
CA ALA A 76 8.43 -19.06 -8.15
C ALA A 76 9.61 -18.49 -7.38
N CYS A 77 9.48 -17.26 -6.89
CA CYS A 77 10.39 -16.69 -5.92
C CYS A 77 9.61 -16.40 -4.65
N SER A 78 9.71 -17.29 -3.67
CA SER A 78 9.18 -17.01 -2.33
C SER A 78 10.15 -16.08 -1.60
N LEU A 79 10.19 -14.81 -2.02
CA LEU A 79 10.97 -13.75 -1.37
C LEU A 79 10.72 -13.70 0.14
N SER A 80 9.51 -14.06 0.56
CA SER A 80 9.14 -14.17 1.97
C SER A 80 9.79 -15.37 2.68
N GLU A 81 9.89 -16.55 2.05
CA GLU A 81 10.65 -17.69 2.59
C GLU A 81 12.14 -17.38 2.70
N LEU A 82 12.68 -16.64 1.72
CA LEU A 82 14.05 -16.13 1.77
C LEU A 82 14.29 -15.25 3.02
N CYS A 83 13.35 -14.36 3.36
CA CYS A 83 13.44 -13.59 4.61
C CYS A 83 13.39 -14.48 5.85
N GLU A 84 12.61 -15.57 5.85
CA GLU A 84 12.59 -16.52 6.98
C GLU A 84 13.97 -17.19 7.17
N MET A 85 14.64 -17.57 6.09
CA MET A 85 16.00 -18.11 6.15
C MET A 85 17.00 -17.08 6.68
N ALA A 86 16.84 -15.81 6.27
CA ALA A 86 17.73 -14.74 6.64
C ALA A 86 17.75 -14.43 8.15
N LYS A 87 16.68 -14.77 8.89
CA LYS A 87 16.63 -14.64 10.37
C LYS A 87 17.70 -15.44 11.10
N HIS A 88 18.24 -16.47 10.45
CA HIS A 88 19.27 -17.32 11.01
C HIS A 88 20.70 -16.88 10.63
N LEU A 89 20.84 -15.84 9.80
CA LEU A 89 22.15 -15.27 9.47
C LEU A 89 22.68 -14.42 10.64
N PRO A 90 23.98 -14.49 10.95
CA PRO A 90 24.59 -13.60 11.92
C PRO A 90 24.46 -12.14 11.46
N SER A 91 24.10 -11.25 12.39
CA SER A 91 24.08 -9.81 12.12
C SER A 91 25.49 -9.33 11.74
N LEU A 92 25.60 -8.51 10.70
CA LEU A 92 26.86 -7.81 10.40
C LEU A 92 27.24 -6.92 11.59
N ASN A 93 28.55 -6.79 11.86
CA ASN A 93 29.05 -5.83 12.84
C ASN A 93 28.57 -4.42 12.46
N GLU A 94 28.23 -3.59 13.45
CA GLU A 94 27.76 -2.20 13.24
C GLU A 94 28.72 -1.32 12.42
N MET A 95 29.98 -1.76 12.30
CA MET A 95 31.09 -1.08 11.62
C MET A 95 31.26 -1.47 10.14
N GLU A 96 30.55 -2.48 9.62
CA GLU A 96 30.67 -2.90 8.22
C GLU A 96 29.62 -2.23 7.32
N HIS A 97 30.01 -1.95 6.07
CA HIS A 97 29.26 -1.22 5.03
C HIS A 97 27.74 -1.44 5.09
N GLN A 98 26.99 -0.40 5.47
CA GLN A 98 25.54 -0.44 5.71
C GLN A 98 24.71 -0.41 4.42
N THR A 99 25.36 -0.01 3.32
CA THR A 99 24.76 0.07 1.99
C THR A 99 25.56 -0.76 0.99
N LEU A 100 24.87 -1.32 0.00
CA LEU A 100 25.47 -1.93 -1.18
C LEU A 100 25.10 -1.07 -2.40
N GLN A 101 26.08 -0.33 -2.92
CA GLN A 101 25.91 0.41 -4.16
C GLN A 101 26.16 -0.50 -5.37
N LEU A 102 25.19 -0.58 -6.27
CA LEU A 102 25.36 -1.30 -7.53
C LEU A 102 26.20 -0.46 -8.49
N VAL A 103 27.32 -1.00 -8.95
CA VAL A 103 28.25 -0.29 -9.85
C VAL A 103 27.93 -0.60 -11.31
N GLU A 104 27.71 -1.87 -11.66
CA GLU A 104 27.46 -2.33 -13.03
C GLU A 104 25.96 -2.31 -13.39
N GLU A 105 25.64 -2.47 -14.68
CA GLU A 105 24.26 -2.55 -15.19
C GLU A 105 23.59 -3.89 -14.84
N ASP A 106 24.32 -4.99 -15.00
CA ASP A 106 23.91 -6.34 -14.66
C ASP A 106 24.81 -6.86 -13.53
N THR A 107 24.29 -6.89 -12.30
CA THR A 107 25.07 -7.35 -11.13
C THR A 107 24.44 -8.59 -10.51
N SER A 108 25.26 -9.63 -10.30
CA SER A 108 24.90 -10.74 -9.42
C SER A 108 25.09 -10.28 -7.97
N VAL A 109 24.01 -10.17 -7.21
CA VAL A 109 24.08 -9.79 -5.80
C VAL A 109 23.95 -11.05 -4.94
N THR A 110 24.80 -11.19 -3.92
CA THR A 110 24.67 -12.33 -3.01
C THR A 110 23.42 -12.17 -2.15
N GLU A 111 22.79 -13.30 -1.79
CA GLU A 111 21.61 -13.30 -0.92
C GLU A 111 21.89 -12.61 0.42
N GLN A 112 23.08 -12.84 1.00
CA GLN A 112 23.48 -12.23 2.26
C GLN A 112 23.51 -10.69 2.19
N ASP A 113 24.03 -10.12 1.10
CA ASP A 113 24.08 -8.67 0.93
C ASP A 113 22.67 -8.04 0.82
N LEU A 114 21.72 -8.75 0.20
CA LEU A 114 20.34 -8.27 0.03
C LEU A 114 19.56 -8.17 1.34
N PHE A 115 19.83 -9.06 2.30
CA PHE A 115 19.13 -9.07 3.60
C PHE A 115 19.76 -8.16 4.64
N LEU A 116 21.09 -7.98 4.58
CA LEU A 116 21.85 -7.34 5.63
C LEU A 116 22.19 -5.87 5.34
N ARG A 117 21.96 -5.41 4.11
CA ARG A 117 22.30 -4.05 3.65
C ARG A 117 21.20 -3.43 2.82
N VAL A 118 21.13 -2.10 2.85
CA VAL A 118 20.29 -1.36 1.90
C VAL A 118 20.97 -1.38 0.53
N VAL A 119 20.30 -1.92 -0.48
CA VAL A 119 20.81 -1.95 -1.86
C VAL A 119 20.38 -0.69 -2.59
N GLU A 120 21.31 -0.04 -3.28
CA GLU A 120 21.10 1.23 -3.96
C GLU A 120 21.38 1.15 -5.46
N ASN A 121 20.43 1.62 -6.26
CA ASN A 121 20.67 2.06 -7.63
C ASN A 121 20.73 3.60 -7.64
N ASN A 122 21.91 4.17 -7.44
CA ASN A 122 22.14 5.62 -7.47
C ASN A 122 22.27 6.20 -8.89
N SER A 123 22.15 5.37 -9.93
CA SER A 123 22.29 5.83 -11.32
C SER A 123 21.01 6.48 -11.84
N SER A 124 21.12 7.18 -12.97
CA SER A 124 19.99 7.77 -13.69
C SER A 124 19.27 6.79 -14.61
N PHE A 125 19.66 5.51 -14.63
CA PHE A 125 19.08 4.47 -15.47
C PHE A 125 18.66 3.25 -14.64
N THR A 126 17.83 2.40 -15.25
CA THR A 126 17.40 1.13 -14.65
C THR A 126 18.57 0.14 -14.62
N LYS A 127 18.77 -0.55 -13.50
CA LYS A 127 19.74 -1.64 -13.38
C LYS A 127 19.03 -2.98 -13.28
N VAL A 128 19.71 -4.07 -13.61
CA VAL A 128 19.20 -5.43 -13.43
C VAL A 128 20.03 -6.15 -12.39
N ILE A 129 19.36 -6.81 -11.45
CA ILE A 129 19.99 -7.75 -10.53
C ILE A 129 19.50 -9.15 -10.80
N THR A 130 20.37 -10.14 -10.58
CA THR A 130 19.98 -11.55 -10.61
C THR A 130 19.90 -12.08 -9.18
N LEU A 131 18.75 -12.63 -8.82
CA LEU A 131 18.47 -13.25 -7.51
C LEU A 131 17.77 -14.59 -7.74
N MET A 132 18.31 -15.67 -7.17
CA MET A 132 17.81 -17.05 -7.36
C MET A 132 17.63 -17.45 -8.85
N GLY A 133 18.52 -16.98 -9.72
CA GLY A 133 18.45 -17.21 -11.17
C GLY A 133 17.34 -16.45 -11.90
N GLN A 134 16.59 -15.59 -11.20
CA GLN A 134 15.60 -14.68 -11.77
C GLN A 134 16.15 -13.26 -11.87
N LYS A 135 15.68 -12.50 -12.86
CA LYS A 135 16.12 -11.13 -13.11
C LYS A 135 15.10 -10.12 -12.59
N TYR A 136 15.58 -9.06 -11.95
CA TYR A 136 14.76 -8.00 -11.37
C TYR A 136 15.26 -6.62 -11.82
N LEU A 137 14.34 -5.75 -12.21
CA LEU A 137 14.62 -4.38 -12.62
C LEU A 137 14.58 -3.43 -11.42
N LEU A 138 15.64 -2.64 -11.26
CA LEU A 138 15.76 -1.63 -10.23
C LEU A 138 15.65 -0.23 -10.85
N PRO A 139 14.57 0.53 -10.58
CA PRO A 139 14.39 1.86 -11.12
C PRO A 139 15.55 2.81 -10.78
N PRO A 140 15.75 3.88 -11.56
CA PRO A 140 16.79 4.86 -11.29
C PRO A 140 16.58 5.54 -9.93
N LYS A 141 17.69 5.87 -9.26
CA LYS A 141 17.70 6.52 -7.94
C LYS A 141 16.85 5.80 -6.88
N SER A 142 16.70 4.48 -6.98
CA SER A 142 15.92 3.70 -6.01
C SER A 142 16.84 3.00 -5.00
N SER A 143 16.33 2.79 -3.80
CA SER A 143 17.00 2.01 -2.76
C SER A 143 16.01 1.00 -2.18
N PHE A 144 16.49 -0.16 -1.72
CA PHE A 144 15.62 -1.09 -1.02
C PHE A 144 16.32 -1.93 0.04
N LEU A 145 15.52 -2.44 0.97
CA LEU A 145 15.93 -3.47 1.92
C LEU A 145 14.92 -4.62 1.88
N LEU A 146 15.38 -5.81 1.50
CA LEU A 146 14.59 -7.04 1.54
C LEU A 146 14.72 -7.66 2.92
N SER A 147 13.78 -7.39 3.82
CA SER A 147 13.74 -8.02 5.13
C SER A 147 12.35 -7.95 5.74
N ASP A 148 12.11 -8.73 6.80
CA ASP A 148 10.92 -8.55 7.64
C ASP A 148 11.20 -7.66 8.86
N ILE A 149 10.15 -7.40 9.64
CA ILE A 149 10.17 -6.48 10.79
C ILE A 149 11.22 -6.83 11.86
N SER A 150 11.60 -8.11 11.99
CA SER A 150 12.65 -8.55 12.93
C SER A 150 14.06 -8.13 12.50
N CYS A 151 14.26 -7.86 11.20
CA CYS A 151 15.55 -7.54 10.59
C CYS A 151 15.54 -6.13 9.95
N MET A 152 14.88 -5.16 10.58
CA MET A 152 14.77 -3.78 10.07
C MET A 152 15.98 -2.89 10.43
N GLN A 153 16.96 -3.41 11.18
CA GLN A 153 18.13 -2.63 11.65
C GLN A 153 18.93 -1.95 10.53
N PRO A 154 19.19 -2.58 9.36
CA PRO A 154 19.92 -1.90 8.29
C PRO A 154 19.21 -0.62 7.81
N LEU A 155 17.87 -0.60 7.76
CA LEU A 155 17.10 0.58 7.42
C LEU A 155 17.22 1.67 8.49
N LEU A 156 17.26 1.31 9.77
CA LEU A 156 17.46 2.26 10.87
C LEU A 156 18.88 2.83 10.89
N ASN A 157 19.84 2.02 10.49
CA ASN A 157 21.24 2.40 10.38
C ASN A 157 21.55 3.15 9.09
N TYR A 158 20.61 3.25 8.15
CA TYR A 158 20.79 3.93 6.87
C TYR A 158 21.08 5.44 7.00
N ARG A 159 20.96 6.00 8.21
CA ARG A 159 21.24 7.42 8.57
C ARG A 159 20.48 8.45 7.74
N LYS A 160 19.41 8.04 7.06
CA LYS A 160 18.45 8.91 6.38
C LYS A 160 17.18 9.06 7.22
N THR A 161 16.62 10.25 7.18
CA THR A 161 15.24 10.50 7.62
C THR A 161 14.42 10.91 6.42
N PHE A 162 13.12 10.62 6.47
CA PHE A 162 12.24 10.72 5.31
C PHE A 162 11.21 11.83 5.52
N ASP A 163 11.03 12.68 4.50
CA ASP A 163 9.98 13.71 4.45
C ASP A 163 8.60 13.09 4.23
N VAL A 164 8.53 11.93 3.57
CA VAL A 164 7.28 11.17 3.36
C VAL A 164 7.51 9.70 3.65
N ILE A 165 6.62 9.11 4.45
CA ILE A 165 6.59 7.67 4.69
C ILE A 165 5.21 7.14 4.29
N VAL A 166 5.18 6.25 3.30
CA VAL A 166 3.98 5.50 2.89
C VAL A 166 4.03 4.11 3.54
N ILE A 167 2.91 3.66 4.08
CA ILE A 167 2.80 2.36 4.77
C ILE A 167 1.56 1.62 4.28
N ASP A 168 1.73 0.36 3.82
CA ASP A 168 0.64 -0.57 3.52
C ASP A 168 0.72 -1.81 4.43
N PRO A 169 0.33 -1.72 5.72
CA PRO A 169 0.54 -2.82 6.65
C PRO A 169 -0.20 -4.09 6.21
N PRO A 170 0.37 -5.29 6.48
CA PRO A 170 -0.29 -6.56 6.20
C PRO A 170 -1.38 -6.83 7.24
N TRP A 171 -2.50 -6.10 7.10
CA TRP A 171 -3.62 -6.12 8.02
C TRP A 171 -4.23 -7.52 8.16
N GLN A 172 -4.57 -7.89 9.39
CA GLN A 172 -5.22 -9.18 9.63
C GLN A 172 -6.60 -9.29 8.96
N ASN A 173 -6.73 -10.22 8.01
CA ASN A 173 -7.99 -10.51 7.32
C ASN A 173 -8.38 -12.00 7.43
N LYS A 174 -9.69 -12.28 7.48
CA LYS A 174 -10.26 -13.64 7.50
C LYS A 174 -9.97 -14.42 6.21
N SER A 175 -9.76 -13.74 5.08
CA SER A 175 -9.33 -14.37 3.82
C SER A 175 -7.87 -14.78 3.90
N VAL A 176 -7.00 -13.86 4.33
CA VAL A 176 -5.55 -14.10 4.51
C VAL A 176 -5.31 -15.30 5.43
N LYS A 177 -6.00 -15.33 6.60
CA LYS A 177 -5.96 -16.48 7.54
C LYS A 177 -6.32 -17.83 6.94
N ARG A 178 -7.14 -17.86 5.88
CA ARG A 178 -7.58 -19.11 5.22
C ARG A 178 -6.69 -19.51 4.06
N SER A 179 -5.95 -18.56 3.49
CA SER A 179 -5.15 -18.79 2.28
C SER A 179 -3.71 -19.20 2.56
N ASN A 180 -3.16 -18.91 3.76
CA ASN A 180 -1.72 -19.06 4.10
C ASN A 180 -0.74 -18.40 3.11
N ARG A 181 -1.21 -17.63 2.12
CA ARG A 181 -0.37 -17.03 1.07
C ARG A 181 0.44 -15.82 1.54
N TYR A 182 0.06 -15.19 2.66
CA TYR A 182 0.72 -14.01 3.21
C TYR A 182 0.66 -14.04 4.74
N SER A 183 1.75 -13.64 5.40
CA SER A 183 1.76 -13.39 6.84
C SER A 183 1.02 -12.07 7.14
N TYR A 184 0.46 -11.95 8.34
CA TYR A 184 -0.13 -10.71 8.84
C TYR A 184 0.60 -10.26 10.09
N LEU A 185 0.61 -8.96 10.35
CA LEU A 185 1.14 -8.42 11.61
C LEU A 185 0.00 -8.15 12.60
N SER A 186 0.29 -8.41 13.88
CA SER A 186 -0.58 -7.99 14.97
C SER A 186 -0.52 -6.45 15.14
N PRO A 187 -1.56 -5.82 15.71
CA PRO A 187 -1.53 -4.40 16.02
C PRO A 187 -0.31 -3.99 16.86
N LEU A 188 0.12 -4.83 17.81
CA LEU A 188 1.30 -4.59 18.64
C LEU A 188 2.59 -4.55 17.82
N GLN A 189 2.77 -5.50 16.90
CA GLN A 189 3.94 -5.52 16.00
C GLN A 189 3.98 -4.30 15.09
N ILE A 190 2.83 -3.90 14.53
CA ILE A 190 2.74 -2.68 13.71
C ILE A 190 3.14 -1.47 14.55
N LYS A 191 2.65 -1.35 15.79
CA LYS A 191 2.96 -0.24 16.70
C LYS A 191 4.44 -0.14 17.07
N GLN A 192 5.16 -1.27 17.08
CA GLN A 192 6.59 -1.34 17.40
C GLN A 192 7.49 -0.82 16.27
N ILE A 193 6.97 -0.57 15.06
CA ILE A 193 7.76 0.03 13.99
C ILE A 193 8.22 1.43 14.45
N PRO A 194 9.53 1.72 14.46
CA PRO A 194 10.08 2.96 14.99
C PRO A 194 9.97 4.13 14.00
N ILE A 195 8.73 4.46 13.57
CA ILE A 195 8.45 5.61 12.69
C ILE A 195 9.10 6.91 13.18
N PRO A 196 9.09 7.26 14.49
CA PRO A 196 9.75 8.47 14.97
C PRO A 196 11.26 8.53 14.73
N LYS A 197 11.94 7.39 14.50
CA LYS A 197 13.38 7.37 14.16
C LYS A 197 13.64 7.53 12.66
N LEU A 198 12.66 7.17 11.83
CA LEU A 198 12.74 7.24 10.37
C LEU A 198 12.21 8.57 9.83
N ALA A 199 11.30 9.21 10.54
CA ALA A 199 10.65 10.43 10.10
C ALA A 199 11.57 11.67 10.23
N ALA A 200 11.64 12.47 9.17
CA ALA A 200 12.18 13.82 9.24
C ALA A 200 11.22 14.76 10.00
N PRO A 201 11.67 15.95 10.44
CA PRO A 201 10.80 17.01 10.92
C PRO A 201 9.62 17.27 9.98
N ASN A 202 8.40 17.32 10.53
CA ASN A 202 7.16 17.53 9.79
C ASN A 202 6.91 16.49 8.67
N CYS A 203 7.44 15.27 8.82
CA CYS A 203 7.23 14.15 7.91
C CYS A 203 5.74 13.88 7.68
N LEU A 204 5.35 13.69 6.42
CA LEU A 204 4.02 13.24 6.02
C LEU A 204 3.97 11.71 6.09
N LEU A 205 3.13 11.18 6.97
CA LEU A 205 2.83 9.76 7.06
C LEU A 205 1.54 9.46 6.28
N VAL A 206 1.59 8.50 5.36
CA VAL A 206 0.45 8.04 4.57
C VAL A 206 0.24 6.56 4.83
N THR A 207 -0.93 6.17 5.36
CA THR A 207 -1.20 4.78 5.74
C THR A 207 -2.42 4.24 5.00
N TRP A 208 -2.22 3.20 4.19
CA TRP A 208 -3.30 2.45 3.56
C TRP A 208 -4.11 1.68 4.60
N VAL A 209 -5.43 1.76 4.52
CA VAL A 209 -6.34 1.08 5.45
C VAL A 209 -7.48 0.39 4.71
N THR A 210 -7.73 -0.86 5.11
CA THR A 210 -8.90 -1.62 4.65
C THR A 210 -10.21 -0.99 5.17
N ASN A 211 -11.35 -1.23 4.52
CA ASN A 211 -12.68 -0.78 4.98
C ASN A 211 -13.18 -1.38 6.31
N ARG A 212 -12.32 -2.02 7.10
CA ARG A 212 -12.66 -2.51 8.44
C ARG A 212 -12.47 -1.39 9.45
N GLN A 213 -13.56 -0.94 10.06
CA GLN A 213 -13.56 0.16 11.02
C GLN A 213 -12.61 -0.03 12.20
N LYS A 214 -12.38 -1.27 12.63
CA LYS A 214 -11.38 -1.56 13.67
C LYS A 214 -9.96 -1.13 13.29
N HIS A 215 -9.58 -1.21 12.01
CA HIS A 215 -8.24 -0.79 11.56
C HIS A 215 -8.18 0.73 11.46
N LEU A 216 -9.25 1.38 10.99
CA LEU A 216 -9.38 2.84 10.97
C LEU A 216 -9.26 3.43 12.37
N ARG A 217 -10.01 2.89 13.34
CA ARG A 217 -9.92 3.29 14.76
C ARG A 217 -8.54 3.05 15.34
N PHE A 218 -7.96 1.87 15.13
CA PHE A 218 -6.59 1.59 15.59
C PHE A 218 -5.57 2.61 15.06
N ILE A 219 -5.66 2.99 13.78
CA ILE A 219 -4.75 4.00 13.21
C ILE A 219 -4.91 5.34 13.94
N LYS A 220 -6.15 5.85 14.01
CA LYS A 220 -6.45 7.20 14.52
C LYS A 220 -6.29 7.32 16.04
N GLU A 221 -6.66 6.30 16.80
CA GLU A 221 -6.77 6.35 18.26
C GLU A 221 -5.55 5.76 18.97
N GLU A 222 -4.79 4.87 18.33
CA GLU A 222 -3.69 4.15 18.99
C GLU A 222 -2.34 4.30 18.28
N LEU A 223 -2.31 4.06 16.96
CA LEU A 223 -1.06 3.98 16.19
C LEU A 223 -0.43 5.36 16.02
N TYR A 224 -1.16 6.30 15.43
CA TYR A 224 -0.68 7.66 15.17
C TYR A 224 -0.32 8.38 16.48
N PRO A 225 -1.15 8.36 17.54
CA PRO A 225 -0.76 8.92 18.83
C PRO A 225 0.54 8.33 19.39
N SER A 226 0.75 7.01 19.25
CA SER A 226 1.98 6.38 19.75
C SER A 226 3.25 6.79 18.98
N TRP A 227 3.09 7.17 17.71
CA TRP A 227 4.16 7.73 16.89
C TRP A 227 4.23 9.25 16.93
N SER A 228 3.37 9.91 17.74
CA SER A 228 3.26 11.37 17.80
C SER A 228 2.91 11.98 16.44
N VAL A 229 1.98 11.34 15.75
CA VAL A 229 1.44 11.76 14.47
C VAL A 229 0.03 12.31 14.67
N GLU A 230 -0.23 13.48 14.10
CA GLU A 230 -1.56 14.08 14.05
C GLU A 230 -2.21 13.74 12.71
N VAL A 231 -3.47 13.31 12.73
CA VAL A 231 -4.23 13.08 11.49
C VAL A 231 -4.54 14.42 10.84
N VAL A 232 -4.21 14.56 9.55
CA VAL A 232 -4.46 15.79 8.79
C VAL A 232 -5.52 15.64 7.72
N ALA A 233 -5.69 14.43 7.15
CA ALA A 233 -6.67 14.16 6.11
C ALA A 233 -6.96 12.66 5.97
N GLU A 234 -8.07 12.35 5.33
CA GLU A 234 -8.45 11.01 4.91
C GLU A 234 -8.81 11.00 3.43
N TRP A 235 -8.08 10.25 2.61
CA TRP A 235 -8.31 10.11 1.17
C TRP A 235 -8.91 8.75 0.82
N HIS A 236 -9.46 8.62 -0.39
CA HIS A 236 -10.08 7.38 -0.86
C HIS A 236 -9.59 7.00 -2.25
N TRP A 237 -9.06 5.78 -2.39
CA TRP A 237 -8.81 5.18 -3.69
C TRP A 237 -10.05 4.42 -4.16
N VAL A 238 -10.71 4.92 -5.20
CA VAL A 238 -11.87 4.34 -5.85
C VAL A 238 -11.43 3.52 -7.07
N LYS A 239 -11.99 2.32 -7.20
CA LYS A 239 -11.62 1.31 -8.19
C LYS A 239 -12.73 1.18 -9.22
N ILE A 240 -12.38 1.45 -10.46
CA ILE A 240 -13.27 1.36 -11.62
C ILE A 240 -12.77 0.34 -12.63
N THR A 241 -13.63 -0.09 -13.54
CA THR A 241 -13.27 -0.85 -14.74
C THR A 241 -12.73 0.09 -15.82
N ASN A 242 -12.19 -0.48 -16.89
CA ASN A 242 -11.86 0.25 -18.11
C ASN A 242 -13.07 0.94 -18.77
N SER A 243 -14.29 0.54 -18.40
CA SER A 243 -15.54 1.16 -18.85
C SER A 243 -16.08 2.24 -17.91
N GLY A 244 -15.37 2.53 -16.81
CA GLY A 244 -15.80 3.53 -15.83
C GLY A 244 -16.83 3.03 -14.82
N GLU A 245 -17.16 1.74 -14.80
CA GLU A 245 -18.05 1.17 -13.79
C GLU A 245 -17.27 0.84 -12.51
N PHE A 246 -17.90 0.92 -11.33
CA PHE A 246 -17.25 0.43 -10.11
C PHE A 246 -16.99 -1.08 -10.17
N VAL A 247 -15.80 -1.53 -9.75
CA VAL A 247 -15.44 -2.96 -9.72
C VAL A 247 -16.34 -3.81 -8.80
N PHE A 248 -17.03 -3.17 -7.86
CA PHE A 248 -18.12 -3.72 -7.07
C PHE A 248 -19.19 -2.64 -6.90
N PRO A 249 -20.49 -3.01 -6.76
CA PRO A 249 -21.52 -2.03 -6.45
C PRO A 249 -21.14 -1.20 -5.22
N LEU A 250 -21.28 0.12 -5.30
CA LEU A 250 -20.88 1.05 -4.23
C LEU A 250 -21.54 0.69 -2.89
N ASP A 251 -22.83 0.35 -2.93
CA ASP A 251 -23.66 -0.01 -1.78
C ASP A 251 -23.54 -1.49 -1.36
N SER A 252 -22.59 -2.24 -1.92
CA SER A 252 -22.37 -3.64 -1.54
C SER A 252 -22.07 -3.76 -0.04
N PRO A 253 -22.71 -4.72 0.68
CA PRO A 253 -22.58 -4.84 2.13
C PRO A 253 -21.24 -5.43 2.59
N HIS A 254 -20.52 -6.14 1.72
CA HIS A 254 -19.33 -6.90 2.11
C HIS A 254 -18.04 -6.44 1.45
N LYS A 255 -18.13 -5.89 0.24
CA LYS A 255 -16.98 -5.39 -0.53
C LYS A 255 -17.28 -4.00 -1.01
N LYS A 256 -16.38 -3.07 -0.79
CA LYS A 256 -16.48 -1.71 -1.32
C LYS A 256 -15.54 -1.55 -2.51
N PRO A 257 -15.91 -0.77 -3.53
CA PRO A 257 -15.04 -0.46 -4.65
C PRO A 257 -14.01 0.61 -4.29
N TYR A 258 -13.71 0.82 -3.01
CA TYR A 258 -12.73 1.82 -2.59
C TYR A 258 -11.91 1.32 -1.40
N GLU A 259 -10.77 1.93 -1.15
CA GLU A 259 -9.93 1.77 0.04
C GLU A 259 -9.54 3.13 0.61
N GLY A 260 -9.32 3.22 1.92
CA GLY A 260 -8.96 4.46 2.58
C GLY A 260 -7.45 4.67 2.68
N LEU A 261 -7.02 5.93 2.70
CA LEU A 261 -5.69 6.35 3.09
C LEU A 261 -5.84 7.36 4.21
N ILE A 262 -5.14 7.14 5.32
CA ILE A 262 -5.06 8.13 6.40
C ILE A 262 -3.75 8.87 6.26
N LEU A 263 -3.81 10.19 6.28
CA LEU A 263 -2.66 11.07 6.19
C LEU A 263 -2.47 11.73 7.54
N GLY A 264 -1.22 11.78 8.00
CA GLY A 264 -0.88 12.47 9.23
C GLY A 264 0.50 13.12 9.18
N ARG A 265 0.74 14.10 10.05
CA ARG A 265 2.05 14.76 10.17
C ARG A 265 2.67 14.45 11.53
N VAL A 266 3.96 14.11 11.52
CA VAL A 266 4.74 13.90 12.75
C VAL A 266 4.90 15.23 13.46
N GLN A 267 4.45 15.30 14.72
CA GLN A 267 4.61 16.48 15.56
C GLN A 267 6.02 16.53 16.15
N GLU A 268 6.65 17.70 16.12
CA GLU A 268 7.89 17.94 16.85
C GLU A 268 7.59 18.02 18.35
N LYS A 269 8.28 17.18 19.16
CA LYS A 269 8.15 17.22 20.62
C LYS A 269 8.93 18.37 21.27
N THR A 270 9.78 19.08 20.55
CA THR A 270 10.63 20.15 21.12
C THR A 270 11.20 21.05 20.03
N ALA A 271 10.67 22.25 19.86
CA ALA A 271 11.43 23.51 19.79
C ALA A 271 10.56 24.67 19.27
N LEU A 272 10.90 25.86 19.76
CA LEU A 272 10.46 27.18 19.32
C LEU A 272 10.35 27.27 17.78
N PRO A 273 9.42 28.08 17.24
CA PRO A 273 9.22 28.19 15.80
C PRO A 273 10.53 28.66 15.14
N LEU A 274 11.28 27.70 14.60
CA LEU A 274 12.38 27.98 13.70
C LEU A 274 11.72 28.61 12.48
N ARG A 275 11.94 29.92 12.33
CA ARG A 275 11.65 30.69 11.13
C ARG A 275 12.51 30.16 9.98
N ASN A 276 12.17 28.98 9.46
CA ASN A 276 12.59 28.55 8.14
C ASN A 276 11.35 28.60 7.27
N ALA A 277 11.16 29.78 6.70
CA ALA A 277 10.23 30.06 5.64
C ALA A 277 10.58 29.24 4.38
N ASP A 278 9.56 29.10 3.53
CA ASP A 278 9.68 28.94 2.07
C ASP A 278 9.87 27.54 1.49
N VAL A 279 9.00 26.60 1.87
CA VAL A 279 8.36 25.77 0.85
C VAL A 279 6.86 25.98 0.97
N ASN A 280 6.24 26.63 -0.02
CA ASN A 280 4.79 26.76 -0.15
C ASN A 280 4.18 25.38 -0.48
N VAL A 281 4.20 24.47 0.49
CA VAL A 281 3.49 23.20 0.38
C VAL A 281 2.01 23.49 0.54
N LEU A 282 1.19 23.04 -0.41
CA LEU A 282 -0.25 23.25 -0.34
C LEU A 282 -0.85 22.53 0.88
N PRO A 283 -1.92 23.08 1.49
CA PRO A 283 -2.65 22.35 2.51
C PRO A 283 -3.21 21.05 1.91
N ILE A 284 -3.13 19.96 2.68
CA ILE A 284 -3.62 18.66 2.26
C ILE A 284 -5.15 18.70 2.34
N PRO A 285 -5.89 18.51 1.22
CA PRO A 285 -7.34 18.50 1.25
C PRO A 285 -7.84 17.24 1.95
N ASP A 286 -8.94 17.37 2.68
CA ASP A 286 -9.64 16.20 3.20
C ASP A 286 -10.48 15.53 2.10
N HIS A 287 -10.68 14.22 2.20
CA HIS A 287 -11.51 13.41 1.29
C HIS A 287 -11.15 13.50 -0.20
N LYS A 288 -9.86 13.65 -0.53
CA LYS A 288 -9.38 13.57 -1.91
C LYS A 288 -9.62 12.16 -2.48
N LEU A 289 -10.13 12.11 -3.71
CA LEU A 289 -10.34 10.86 -4.44
C LEU A 289 -9.19 10.57 -5.40
N ILE A 290 -8.72 9.32 -5.38
CA ILE A 290 -7.87 8.73 -6.41
C ILE A 290 -8.75 7.74 -7.16
N VAL A 291 -8.99 7.92 -8.45
CA VAL A 291 -9.80 6.99 -9.25
C VAL A 291 -8.89 6.29 -10.24
N SER A 292 -8.87 4.96 -10.23
CA SER A 292 -8.08 4.20 -11.20
C SER A 292 -8.65 2.81 -11.50
N VAL A 293 -8.20 2.25 -12.62
CA VAL A 293 -8.39 0.84 -12.94
C VAL A 293 -7.35 0.04 -12.15
N PRO A 294 -7.75 -0.86 -11.24
CA PRO A 294 -6.80 -1.62 -10.44
C PRO A 294 -6.02 -2.60 -11.32
N CYS A 295 -4.75 -2.82 -10.97
CA CYS A 295 -3.95 -3.87 -11.58
C CYS A 295 -4.57 -5.25 -11.28
N THR A 296 -4.40 -6.20 -12.20
CA THR A 296 -4.81 -7.60 -12.01
C THR A 296 -4.01 -8.29 -10.90
N LEU A 297 -2.79 -7.79 -10.64
CA LEU A 297 -1.94 -8.27 -9.55
C LEU A 297 -2.51 -7.88 -8.19
N HIS A 298 -2.65 -8.88 -7.32
CA HIS A 298 -3.34 -8.71 -6.04
C HIS A 298 -2.61 -7.70 -5.13
N SER A 299 -3.41 -6.83 -4.51
CA SER A 299 -2.95 -5.79 -3.58
C SER A 299 -1.95 -4.79 -4.19
N HIS A 300 -1.85 -4.65 -5.52
CA HIS A 300 -1.05 -3.60 -6.14
C HIS A 300 -1.78 -2.25 -6.03
N LYS A 301 -1.25 -1.34 -5.21
CA LYS A 301 -1.80 0.00 -5.00
C LYS A 301 -1.36 0.95 -6.13
N PRO A 302 -2.12 2.03 -6.43
CA PRO A 302 -1.65 3.05 -7.35
C PRO A 302 -0.40 3.76 -6.77
N PRO A 303 0.58 4.12 -7.62
CA PRO A 303 1.73 4.89 -7.16
C PRO A 303 1.26 6.26 -6.65
N LEU A 304 1.81 6.69 -5.51
CA LEU A 304 1.39 7.93 -4.84
C LEU A 304 2.30 9.13 -5.13
N ALA A 305 3.48 8.92 -5.73
CA ALA A 305 4.45 10.00 -5.98
C ALA A 305 3.81 11.20 -6.70
N GLU A 306 3.18 10.97 -7.84
CA GLU A 306 2.50 12.03 -8.62
C GLU A 306 1.28 12.63 -7.91
N VAL A 307 0.59 11.84 -7.07
CA VAL A 307 -0.60 12.30 -6.35
C VAL A 307 -0.22 13.20 -5.17
N LEU A 308 0.95 12.95 -4.57
CA LEU A 308 1.48 13.65 -3.41
C LEU A 308 2.35 14.85 -3.77
N LYS A 309 2.84 14.97 -5.01
CA LYS A 309 3.83 15.96 -5.43
C LYS A 309 3.53 17.42 -5.02
N ASP A 310 2.26 17.82 -5.02
CA ASP A 310 1.84 19.18 -4.69
C ASP A 310 1.80 19.45 -3.16
N TYR A 311 1.91 18.39 -2.35
CA TYR A 311 1.76 18.42 -0.88
C TYR A 311 3.04 17.99 -0.15
N ILE A 312 4.12 17.77 -0.88
CA ILE A 312 5.42 17.35 -0.36
C ILE A 312 6.50 18.27 -0.89
N LYS A 313 7.66 18.29 -0.24
CA LYS A 313 8.78 19.10 -0.72
C LYS A 313 9.31 18.47 -2.02
N PRO A 314 9.66 19.28 -3.04
CA PRO A 314 10.41 18.77 -4.18
C PRO A 314 11.75 18.20 -3.68
N ASP A 315 12.22 17.13 -4.33
CA ASP A 315 13.49 16.47 -4.02
C ASP A 315 13.65 16.00 -2.55
N GLY A 316 12.54 15.71 -1.87
CA GLY A 316 12.54 15.13 -0.53
C GLY A 316 12.95 13.66 -0.50
N GLU A 317 13.21 13.15 0.71
CA GLU A 317 13.49 11.72 0.92
C GLU A 317 12.18 10.97 1.17
N TYR A 318 11.95 9.89 0.42
CA TYR A 318 10.69 9.14 0.45
C TYR A 318 10.90 7.66 0.80
N LEU A 319 10.05 7.13 1.69
CA LEU A 319 10.09 5.74 2.13
C LEU A 319 8.74 5.05 1.91
N GLU A 320 8.77 3.85 1.34
CA GLU A 320 7.62 2.93 1.30
C GLU A 320 7.89 1.71 2.20
N LEU A 321 7.10 1.54 3.25
CA LEU A 321 7.14 0.39 4.16
C LEU A 321 6.10 -0.66 3.76
N PHE A 322 6.50 -1.94 3.85
CA PHE A 322 5.76 -3.10 3.32
C PHE A 322 5.60 -3.05 1.79
N ALA A 323 6.58 -2.43 1.13
CA ALA A 323 6.63 -2.29 -0.30
C ALA A 323 6.71 -3.66 -0.99
N ARG A 324 6.13 -3.73 -2.19
CA ARG A 324 6.26 -4.86 -3.13
C ARG A 324 6.72 -4.44 -4.52
N ASN A 325 6.84 -3.14 -4.72
CA ASN A 325 7.28 -2.47 -5.92
C ASN A 325 8.29 -1.39 -5.51
N LEU A 326 9.29 -1.12 -6.36
CA LEU A 326 10.16 0.04 -6.17
C LEU A 326 9.70 1.17 -7.08
N GLN A 327 9.88 2.41 -6.61
CA GLN A 327 9.61 3.62 -7.38
C GLN A 327 10.90 4.40 -7.59
N PRO A 328 11.08 5.08 -8.74
CA PRO A 328 12.23 5.94 -8.96
C PRO A 328 12.35 7.01 -7.86
N GLY A 329 13.53 7.17 -7.26
CA GLY A 329 13.74 8.15 -6.19
C GLY A 329 13.26 7.75 -4.80
N TRP A 330 12.75 6.52 -4.62
CA TRP A 330 12.22 6.06 -3.32
C TRP A 330 13.14 5.02 -2.67
N THR A 331 13.16 5.04 -1.34
CA THR A 331 13.59 3.90 -0.54
C THR A 331 12.40 2.99 -0.27
N SER A 332 12.55 1.68 -0.44
CA SER A 332 11.48 0.70 -0.24
C SER A 332 11.91 -0.40 0.72
N TRP A 333 11.02 -0.81 1.61
CA TRP A 333 11.30 -1.89 2.56
C TRP A 333 10.14 -2.88 2.63
N GLY A 334 10.46 -4.17 2.63
CA GLY A 334 9.49 -5.24 2.80
C GLY A 334 10.07 -6.61 2.49
N ASN A 335 9.42 -7.66 2.98
CA ASN A 335 9.82 -9.05 2.74
C ASN A 335 9.43 -9.57 1.34
N GLU A 336 8.78 -8.74 0.53
CA GLU A 336 8.43 -9.00 -0.86
C GLU A 336 8.78 -7.78 -1.73
N VAL A 337 9.75 -6.95 -1.32
CA VAL A 337 10.02 -5.63 -1.91
C VAL A 337 10.35 -5.62 -3.41
N LEU A 338 10.85 -6.75 -3.93
CA LEU A 338 11.14 -6.95 -5.36
C LEU A 338 10.04 -7.70 -6.12
N LYS A 339 8.89 -8.00 -5.51
CA LYS A 339 7.86 -8.87 -6.09
C LYS A 339 7.38 -8.40 -7.47
N PHE A 340 7.19 -7.09 -7.62
CA PHE A 340 6.74 -6.49 -8.88
C PHE A 340 7.89 -5.98 -9.76
N GLN A 341 9.14 -6.30 -9.40
CA GLN A 341 10.32 -5.98 -10.19
C GLN A 341 10.82 -7.10 -11.09
N HIS A 342 10.17 -8.26 -11.08
CA HIS A 342 10.52 -9.34 -11.99
C HIS A 342 10.38 -8.87 -13.45
N VAL A 343 11.37 -9.20 -14.29
CA VAL A 343 11.43 -8.75 -15.70
C VAL A 343 10.16 -9.09 -16.50
N ASP A 344 9.46 -10.18 -16.17
CA ASP A 344 8.22 -10.60 -16.85
C ASP A 344 7.03 -9.64 -16.65
N TYR A 345 7.10 -8.72 -15.67
CA TYR A 345 6.12 -7.65 -15.52
C TYR A 345 6.36 -6.47 -16.46
N PHE A 346 7.49 -6.46 -17.17
CA PHE A 346 7.91 -5.37 -18.04
C PHE A 346 7.94 -5.82 -19.49
N ILE A 347 7.61 -4.87 -20.37
CA ILE A 347 7.88 -5.01 -21.79
C ILE A 347 9.05 -4.12 -22.13
N ALA A 348 9.98 -4.63 -22.95
CA ALA A 348 10.97 -3.76 -23.55
C ALA A 348 10.23 -2.75 -24.43
N LEU A 349 10.47 -1.47 -24.19
CA LEU A 349 10.13 -0.46 -25.18
C LEU A 349 11.09 -0.70 -26.35
N GLU A 350 10.56 -1.12 -27.49
CA GLU A 350 11.34 -1.11 -28.72
C GLU A 350 11.82 0.34 -28.90
N SER A 351 13.13 0.52 -28.97
CA SER A 351 13.74 1.81 -29.28
C SER A 351 13.12 2.31 -30.58
N GLY A 352 12.24 3.30 -30.50
CA GLY A 352 11.56 3.85 -31.67
C GLY A 352 12.58 4.31 -32.70
N SER A 353 12.44 3.72 -33.89
CA SER A 353 12.95 4.17 -35.19
C SER A 353 12.70 5.65 -35.47
#